data_AF-A0A961DUT8-F1
#
_entry.id   AF-A0A961DUT8-F1
#
_cell.length_a   1.000
_cell.length_b   1.000
_cell.length_c   1.000
_cell.angle_alpha   90.00
_cell.angle_beta   90.00
_cell.angle_gamma   90.00
#
_symmetry.space_group_name_H-M   'P 1'
#
loop_
_entity.id
_entity.type
_entity.pdbx_description
1 polymer ?
#
loop_
_entity_poly.entity_id
_entity_poly.type
_entity_poly.pdbx_seq_one_letter_code
_entity_poly.pdbx_strand_id
1 'polypeptide(L)'
;HLATSKIKKSADPADRPTVELVRTEDVLAGAVRLRADGQLPDMRAIVGFAAETGDANGDVLHHARAKLRRKGCDLLVVNAVGDGRAFEVDSNAGWLLGGDGSEVALEHGSKTLMASRIVDAIATFLRGCRE
;
A
#
# COMPACT_ATOMS: atom_id res chain seq x y z
N HIS A 1 -8.11 -27.80 -4.31
CA HIS A 1 -7.22 -28.98 -4.24
C HIS A 1 -5.75 -28.55 -4.29
N LEU A 2 -4.92 -28.99 -3.33
CA LEU A 2 -3.49 -28.67 -3.31
C LEU A 2 -2.73 -29.61 -4.27
N ALA A 3 -2.11 -29.08 -5.32
CA ALA A 3 -1.28 -29.89 -6.22
C ALA A 3 0.10 -30.10 -5.59
N THR A 4 0.47 -31.35 -5.31
CA THR A 4 1.79 -31.74 -4.76
C THR A 4 2.87 -31.91 -5.85
N SER A 5 2.50 -31.74 -7.11
CA SER A 5 3.40 -31.80 -8.26
C SER A 5 2.93 -30.86 -9.37
N LYS A 6 3.81 -30.58 -10.34
CA LYS A 6 3.52 -29.67 -11.45
C LYS A 6 2.27 -30.13 -12.22
N ILE A 7 1.28 -29.24 -12.31
CA ILE A 7 0.09 -29.44 -13.14
C ILE A 7 0.52 -29.45 -14.61
N LYS A 8 0.26 -30.55 -15.31
CA LYS A 8 0.58 -30.73 -16.73
C LYS A 8 -0.59 -30.26 -17.59
N LYS A 9 -0.29 -29.82 -18.81
CA LYS A 9 -1.30 -29.47 -19.80
C LYS A 9 -2.07 -30.73 -20.22
N SER A 10 -3.40 -30.72 -20.09
CA SER A 10 -4.25 -31.77 -20.64
C SER A 10 -4.34 -31.66 -22.16
N ALA A 11 -4.46 -32.80 -22.85
CA ALA A 11 -4.78 -32.83 -24.28
C ALA A 11 -6.30 -32.71 -24.54
N ASP A 12 -7.12 -32.75 -23.48
CA ASP A 12 -8.56 -32.56 -23.55
C ASP A 12 -8.90 -31.08 -23.83
N PRO A 13 -9.53 -30.76 -24.98
CA PRO A 13 -9.95 -29.40 -25.31
C PRO A 13 -11.00 -28.83 -24.36
N ALA A 14 -11.70 -29.68 -23.58
CA ALA A 14 -12.68 -29.25 -22.60
C ALA A 14 -12.08 -28.89 -21.23
N ASP A 15 -10.77 -29.11 -21.02
CA ASP A 15 -10.09 -28.79 -19.77
C ASP A 15 -10.10 -27.27 -19.50
N ARG A 16 -10.65 -26.88 -18.34
CA ARG A 16 -10.78 -25.49 -17.87
C ARG A 16 -10.27 -25.41 -16.43
N PRO A 17 -8.94 -25.37 -16.21
CA PRO A 17 -8.39 -25.33 -14.86
C PRO A 17 -8.81 -24.03 -14.17
N THR A 18 -9.38 -24.18 -12.97
CA THR A 18 -9.77 -23.06 -12.12
C THR A 18 -8.76 -22.86 -11.01
N VAL A 19 -8.40 -21.61 -10.73
CA VAL A 19 -7.60 -21.23 -9.56
C VAL A 19 -8.54 -20.70 -8.49
N GLU A 20 -8.75 -21.49 -7.44
CA GLU A 20 -9.47 -21.05 -6.25
C GLU A 20 -8.56 -20.17 -5.39
N LEU A 21 -9.02 -18.96 -5.06
CA LEU A 21 -8.28 -18.01 -4.24
C LEU A 21 -8.92 -17.92 -2.87
N VAL A 22 -8.08 -17.87 -1.84
CA VAL A 22 -8.49 -17.54 -0.47
C VAL A 22 -7.85 -16.21 -0.07
N ARG A 23 -8.54 -15.43 0.77
CA ARG A 23 -7.97 -14.17 1.27
C ARG A 23 -6.84 -14.50 2.24
N THR A 24 -5.71 -13.81 2.07
CA THR A 24 -4.61 -13.84 3.03
C THR A 24 -4.89 -12.88 4.18
N GLU A 25 -4.15 -13.06 5.28
CA GLU A 25 -4.15 -12.11 6.38
C GLU A 25 -3.61 -10.74 5.97
N ASP A 26 -4.15 -9.70 6.59
CA ASP A 26 -3.70 -8.32 6.38
C ASP A 26 -2.58 -7.98 7.36
N VAL A 27 -1.34 -8.22 6.94
CA VAL A 27 -0.14 -8.05 7.78
C VAL A 27 -0.02 -6.62 8.31
N LEU A 28 -0.33 -5.62 7.49
CA LEU A 28 -0.24 -4.21 7.90
C LEU A 28 -1.25 -3.89 9.01
N ALA A 29 -2.51 -4.28 8.83
CA ALA A 29 -3.53 -4.10 9.88
C ALA A 29 -3.24 -4.99 11.11
N GLY A 30 -2.60 -6.14 10.92
CA GLY A 30 -2.07 -6.97 12.00
C GLY A 30 -1.04 -6.22 12.85
N ALA A 31 -0.02 -5.62 12.23
CA ALA A 31 1.01 -4.85 12.93
C ALA A 31 0.44 -3.65 13.70
N VAL A 32 -0.54 -2.94 13.12
CA VAL A 32 -1.25 -1.85 13.80
C VAL A 32 -1.98 -2.33 15.04
N ARG A 33 -2.68 -3.47 14.96
CA ARG A 33 -3.36 -4.09 16.11
C ARG A 33 -2.38 -4.52 17.19
N LEU A 34 -1.30 -5.20 16.82
CA LEU A 34 -0.26 -5.61 17.78
C LEU A 34 0.35 -4.42 18.53
N ARG A 35 0.56 -3.28 17.84
CA ARG A 35 0.98 -2.03 18.49
C ARG A 35 -0.09 -1.51 19.46
N ALA A 36 -1.35 -1.46 19.04
CA ALA A 36 -2.46 -1.01 19.90
C ALA A 36 -2.63 -1.87 21.14
N ASP A 37 -2.37 -3.18 21.04
CA ASP A 37 -2.40 -4.14 22.14
C ASP A 37 -1.16 -4.09 23.03
N GLY A 38 -0.21 -3.17 22.78
CA GLY A 38 1.02 -3.01 23.56
C GLY A 38 2.08 -4.08 23.29
N GLN A 39 1.89 -4.95 22.29
CA GLN A 39 2.82 -6.02 21.94
C GLN A 39 4.02 -5.53 21.12
N LEU A 40 3.97 -4.31 20.61
CA LEU A 40 5.06 -3.63 19.90
C LEU A 40 5.38 -2.27 20.54
N PRO A 41 5.92 -2.24 21.77
CA PRO A 41 6.11 -1.00 22.54
C PRO A 41 7.09 -0.02 21.90
N ASP A 42 8.10 -0.53 21.17
CA ASP A 42 9.11 0.31 20.49
C ASP A 42 8.66 0.78 19.08
N MET A 43 7.47 0.37 18.62
CA MET A 43 6.98 0.69 17.27
C MET A 43 6.43 2.12 17.20
N ARG A 44 7.32 3.06 16.90
CA ARG A 44 6.98 4.49 16.87
C ARG A 44 6.28 4.95 15.59
N ALA A 45 6.43 4.24 14.47
CA ALA A 45 5.81 4.59 13.20
C ALA A 45 5.54 3.34 12.35
N ILE A 46 4.35 3.29 11.73
CA ILE A 46 3.93 2.26 10.78
C ILE A 46 3.59 2.95 9.46
N VAL A 47 4.31 2.59 8.40
CA VAL A 47 4.15 3.19 7.07
C VAL A 47 3.61 2.15 6.10
N GLY A 48 2.45 2.44 5.51
CA GLY A 48 1.87 1.63 4.45
C GLY A 48 2.27 2.13 3.06
N PHE A 49 2.25 1.23 2.08
CA PHE A 49 2.32 1.57 0.66
C PHE A 49 1.05 1.08 -0.05
N ALA A 50 0.52 1.91 -0.94
CA ALA A 50 -0.64 1.60 -1.75
C ALA A 50 -0.43 2.05 -3.18
N ALA A 51 -0.80 1.19 -4.11
CA ALA A 51 -1.13 1.60 -5.47
C ALA A 51 -2.64 1.79 -5.53
N GLU A 52 -3.08 2.91 -6.08
CA GLU A 52 -4.49 3.27 -6.20
C GLU A 52 -4.81 3.78 -7.60
N THR A 53 -6.01 3.46 -8.07
CA THR A 53 -6.59 3.93 -9.33
C THR A 53 -7.82 4.78 -8.99
N GLY A 54 -8.12 5.81 -9.79
CA GLY A 54 -9.46 6.42 -9.75
C GLY A 54 -10.49 5.48 -10.38
N ASP A 55 -11.73 5.53 -9.89
CA ASP A 55 -12.85 4.78 -10.48
C ASP A 55 -14.13 5.64 -10.47
N ALA A 56 -15.27 5.05 -10.86
CA ALA A 56 -16.56 5.73 -10.87
C ALA A 56 -17.04 6.20 -9.48
N ASN A 57 -16.43 5.69 -8.40
CA ASN A 57 -16.83 5.93 -7.02
C ASN A 57 -15.90 6.92 -6.30
N GLY A 58 -14.77 7.31 -6.90
CA GLY A 58 -13.86 8.27 -6.30
C GLY A 58 -12.54 8.41 -7.04
N ASP A 59 -11.87 9.52 -6.78
CA ASP A 59 -10.51 9.74 -7.23
C ASP A 59 -9.49 8.95 -6.38
N VAL A 60 -8.22 9.01 -6.79
CA VAL A 60 -7.12 8.31 -6.11
C VAL A 60 -7.03 8.70 -4.63
N LEU A 61 -7.22 9.97 -4.31
CA LEU A 61 -7.14 10.47 -2.93
C LEU A 61 -8.30 9.97 -2.06
N HIS A 62 -9.51 9.89 -2.61
CA HIS A 62 -10.67 9.33 -1.94
C HIS A 62 -10.39 7.88 -1.48
N HIS A 63 -9.93 7.05 -2.41
CA HIS A 63 -9.61 5.65 -2.13
C HIS A 63 -8.43 5.50 -1.18
N ALA A 64 -7.41 6.31 -1.36
CA ALA A 64 -6.25 6.32 -0.49
C ALA A 64 -6.59 6.69 0.96
N ARG A 65 -7.40 7.73 1.17
CA ARG A 65 -7.90 8.11 2.51
C ARG A 65 -8.71 6.99 3.14
N ALA A 66 -9.57 6.33 2.35
CA ALA A 66 -10.33 5.17 2.84
C ALA A 66 -9.42 4.00 3.22
N LYS A 67 -8.37 3.74 2.43
CA LYS A 67 -7.37 2.70 2.74
C LYS A 67 -6.55 3.05 3.97
N LEU A 68 -6.11 4.30 4.14
CA LEU A 68 -5.41 4.78 5.33
C LEU A 68 -6.25 4.53 6.59
N ARG A 69 -7.52 4.99 6.60
CA ARG A 69 -8.42 4.78 7.74
C ARG A 69 -8.67 3.31 8.05
N ARG A 70 -8.84 2.48 7.02
CA ARG A 70 -9.09 1.04 7.17
C ARG A 70 -7.86 0.29 7.69
N LYS A 71 -6.66 0.70 7.30
CA LYS A 71 -5.40 0.06 7.70
C LYS A 71 -4.92 0.54 9.07
N GLY A 72 -5.17 1.81 9.41
CA GLY A 72 -4.78 2.43 10.68
C GLY A 72 -3.27 2.65 10.82
N CYS A 73 -2.52 2.68 9.70
CA CYS A 73 -1.11 3.05 9.71
C CYS A 73 -0.95 4.57 9.90
N ASP A 74 0.22 5.00 10.34
CA ASP A 74 0.47 6.42 10.64
C ASP A 74 0.70 7.23 9.37
N LEU A 75 1.39 6.63 8.40
CA LEU A 75 1.63 7.22 7.09
C LEU A 75 1.23 6.22 6.00
N LEU A 76 0.68 6.71 4.90
CA LEU A 76 0.40 5.93 3.71
C LEU A 76 1.01 6.60 2.49
N VAL A 77 1.96 5.92 1.85
CA VAL A 77 2.53 6.31 0.56
C VAL A 77 1.65 5.75 -0.54
N VAL A 78 1.13 6.62 -1.39
CA VAL A 78 0.15 6.31 -2.42
C VAL A 78 0.75 6.62 -3.78
N ASN A 79 0.79 5.61 -4.64
CA ASN A 79 1.16 5.79 -6.03
C ASN A 79 -0.11 5.70 -6.88
N ALA A 80 -0.43 6.75 -7.64
CA ALA A 80 -1.46 6.63 -8.67
C ALA A 80 -0.96 5.70 -9.77
N VAL A 81 -1.67 4.59 -9.96
CA VAL A 81 -1.45 3.67 -11.08
C VAL A 81 -2.69 3.71 -11.97
N GLY A 82 -2.55 3.60 -13.29
CA GLY A 82 -3.68 3.70 -14.24
C GLY A 82 -3.44 4.65 -15.42
N ASP A 83 -4.15 4.41 -16.53
CA ASP A 83 -4.03 5.08 -17.84
C ASP A 83 -2.62 5.00 -18.46
N GLY A 84 -2.14 3.80 -18.77
CA GLY A 84 -0.83 3.61 -19.42
C GLY A 84 0.37 3.91 -18.52
N ARG A 85 0.15 4.30 -17.27
CA ARG A 85 1.18 4.42 -16.24
C ARG A 85 1.52 3.03 -15.69
N ALA A 86 2.31 2.29 -16.45
CA ALA A 86 2.90 1.04 -16.03
C ALA A 86 3.99 1.29 -14.98
N PHE A 87 4.44 0.22 -14.30
CA PHE A 87 5.55 0.18 -13.35
C PHE A 87 6.88 0.84 -13.82
N GLU A 88 6.97 1.29 -15.08
CA GLU A 88 8.11 1.89 -15.76
C GLU A 88 7.80 3.21 -16.51
N VAL A 89 6.81 4.00 -16.10
CA VAL A 89 6.76 5.40 -16.55
C VAL A 89 7.52 6.29 -15.59
N ASP A 90 8.37 7.16 -16.13
CA ASP A 90 8.99 8.31 -15.47
C ASP A 90 7.93 9.39 -15.13
N SER A 91 6.76 9.00 -14.62
CA SER A 91 5.68 9.91 -14.22
C SER A 91 4.83 9.31 -13.10
N ASN A 92 5.49 8.88 -12.02
CA ASN A 92 4.79 8.56 -10.77
C ASN A 92 4.45 9.85 -10.03
N ALA A 93 3.23 10.35 -10.24
CA ALA A 93 2.60 11.28 -9.31
C ALA A 93 2.01 10.47 -8.16
N GLY A 94 2.40 10.80 -6.94
CA GLY A 94 1.93 10.11 -5.73
C GLY A 94 1.48 11.08 -4.66
N TRP A 95 1.01 10.53 -3.55
CA TRP A 95 0.68 11.28 -2.35
C TRP A 95 1.25 10.58 -1.12
N LEU A 96 1.63 11.37 -0.14
CA LEU A 96 1.91 10.90 1.20
C LEU A 96 0.78 11.41 2.10
N LEU A 97 0.06 10.48 2.73
CA LEU A 97 -1.04 10.78 3.63
C LEU A 97 -0.64 10.44 5.06
N GLY A 98 -0.88 11.36 6.00
CA GLY A 98 -0.72 11.13 7.43
C GLY A 98 -2.05 10.82 8.11
N GLY A 99 -1.99 10.00 9.16
CA GLY A 99 -3.14 9.68 10.02
C GLY A 99 -3.71 10.90 10.77
N ASP A 100 -2.94 11.99 10.84
CA ASP A 100 -3.35 13.30 11.33
C ASP A 100 -4.15 14.13 10.31
N GLY A 101 -4.33 13.62 9.10
CA GLY A 101 -5.00 14.32 7.99
C GLY A 101 -4.06 15.15 7.13
N SER A 102 -2.74 15.10 7.38
CA SER A 102 -1.76 15.74 6.49
C SER A 102 -1.71 15.05 5.13
N GLU A 103 -1.55 15.85 4.08
CA GLU A 103 -1.47 15.35 2.70
C GLU A 103 -0.41 16.11 1.94
N VAL A 104 0.55 15.38 1.38
CA VAL A 104 1.65 15.95 0.61
C VAL A 104 1.65 15.30 -0.77
N ALA A 105 1.54 16.13 -1.81
CA ALA A 105 1.74 15.66 -3.17
C ALA A 105 3.22 15.28 -3.35
N LEU A 106 3.47 14.06 -3.76
CA LEU A 106 4.78 13.59 -4.16
C LEU A 106 4.91 13.84 -5.66
N GLU A 107 5.50 14.98 -5.99
CA GLU A 107 5.84 15.34 -7.37
C GLU A 107 6.77 14.31 -8.00
N HIS A 108 6.78 14.30 -9.33
CA HIS A 108 7.62 13.40 -10.09
C HIS A 108 9.11 13.55 -9.73
N GLY A 109 9.83 12.44 -9.70
CA GLY A 109 11.25 12.40 -9.40
C GLY A 109 11.83 11.00 -9.45
N SER A 110 13.14 10.91 -9.23
CA SER A 110 13.84 9.63 -9.15
C SER A 110 13.37 8.81 -7.94
N LYS A 111 13.54 7.49 -8.00
CA LYS A 111 13.29 6.59 -6.86
C LYS A 111 14.04 7.04 -5.59
N THR A 112 15.24 7.57 -5.75
CA THR A 112 16.04 8.13 -4.64
C THR A 112 15.38 9.37 -4.06
N LEU A 113 14.92 10.31 -4.88
CA LEU A 113 14.23 11.50 -4.39
C LEU A 113 12.93 11.14 -3.68
N MET A 114 12.19 10.16 -4.22
CA MET A 114 10.98 9.64 -3.59
C MET A 114 11.28 9.02 -2.22
N ALA A 115 12.32 8.19 -2.13
CA ALA A 115 12.76 7.59 -0.87
C ALA A 115 13.15 8.68 0.15
N SER A 116 13.89 9.71 -0.25
CA SER A 116 14.24 10.83 0.62
C SER A 116 13.00 11.53 1.17
N ARG A 117 12.01 11.85 0.32
CA ARG A 117 10.76 12.50 0.74
C ARG A 117 9.96 11.65 1.73
N ILE A 118 9.93 10.33 1.53
CA ILE A 118 9.26 9.40 2.45
C ILE A 118 9.98 9.39 3.81
N VAL A 119 11.31 9.32 3.80
CA VAL A 119 12.11 9.35 5.04
C VAL A 119 11.97 10.69 5.77
N ASP A 120 11.91 11.81 5.05
CA ASP A 120 11.69 13.13 5.64
C ASP A 120 10.33 13.24 6.33
N ALA A 121 9.28 12.66 5.74
CA ALA A 121 7.96 12.60 6.35
C ALA A 121 7.96 11.72 7.60
N ILE A 122 8.61 10.56 7.57
CA ILE A 122 8.78 9.69 8.74
C ILE A 122 9.53 10.43 9.86
N ALA A 123 10.64 11.11 9.53
CA ALA A 123 11.42 11.85 10.49
C ALA A 123 10.61 12.99 11.12
N THR A 124 9.77 13.66 10.33
CA THR A 124 8.86 14.72 10.80
C THR A 124 7.79 14.16 11.75
N PHE A 125 7.13 13.07 11.36
CA PHE A 125 6.17 12.37 12.23
C PHE A 125 6.81 11.94 13.56
N LEU A 126 8.00 11.33 13.52
CA LEU A 126 8.73 10.89 14.71
C LEU A 126 9.24 12.02 15.60
N ARG A 127 9.35 13.26 15.10
CA ARG A 127 9.65 14.46 15.90
C ARG A 127 8.38 14.99 16.57
N GLY A 128 7.27 15.04 15.84
CA GLY A 128 5.96 15.48 16.38
C GLY A 128 5.45 14.59 17.52
N CYS A 129 5.75 13.28 17.52
CA CYS A 129 5.38 12.39 18.62
C CYS A 129 6.24 12.52 19.90
N ARG A 130 7.22 13.43 19.95
CA ARG A 130 8.07 13.63 21.16
C ARG A 130 7.62 14.80 22.05
N GLU A 131 6.59 15.53 21.64
CA GLU A 131 5.92 16.58 22.43
C GLU A 131 4.66 16.01 23.09
#